data_AF-A0A7L3QH11-F1
#
_entry.id   AF-A0A7L3QH11-F1
#
_cell.length_a   1.000
_cell.length_b   1.000
_cell.length_c   1.000
_cell.angle_alpha   90.00
_cell.angle_beta   90.00
_cell.angle_gamma   90.00
#
_symmetry.space_group_name_H-M   'P 1'
#
loop_
_entity.id
_entity.type
_entity.pdbx_description
1 polymer ?
#
loop_
_entity_poly.entity_id
_entity_poly.type
_entity_poly.pdbx_seq_one_letter_code
_entity_poly.pdbx_strand_id
1 'polypeptide(L)'
;LHKKIHLIVNTSHLCSCLLYFHRPVVKSLKETGLVEPELFEEVTIYFSDIVGFTTLCKYSTPMEVVDMLNDIYKNFDHILDHHDVYKVETIGDAYMVVSGLPKRNGNRHAVDISMMALDILSFMGSFELRHLPGLPVWIRIGIHSGPCAAGVVGIKMPRYCLFGDTVNTASRMESTGL
;
A
#
# COMPACT_ATOMS: atom_id res chain seq x y z
N LEU A 1 -3.20 -21.29 -26.71
CA LEU A 1 -3.24 -20.57 -25.40
C LEU A 1 -3.78 -19.14 -25.51
N HIS A 2 -3.44 -18.34 -26.53
CA HIS A 2 -3.90 -16.95 -26.70
C HIS A 2 -5.43 -16.72 -26.64
N LYS A 3 -6.27 -17.64 -27.14
CA LYS A 3 -7.73 -17.44 -27.16
C LYS A 3 -8.45 -17.59 -25.82
N LYS A 4 -7.84 -18.22 -24.80
CA LYS A 4 -8.49 -18.42 -23.48
C LYS A 4 -8.40 -17.19 -22.58
N ILE A 5 -7.42 -16.31 -22.79
CA ILE A 5 -7.13 -15.18 -21.90
C ILE A 5 -7.98 -13.94 -22.27
N HIS A 6 -8.26 -13.74 -23.56
CA HIS A 6 -9.18 -12.68 -24.02
C HIS A 6 -10.61 -12.82 -23.48
N LEU A 7 -11.02 -14.05 -23.14
CA LEU A 7 -12.32 -14.37 -22.53
C LEU A 7 -12.36 -14.04 -21.03
N ILE A 8 -11.20 -13.93 -20.37
CA ILE A 8 -11.09 -13.74 -18.92
C ILE A 8 -11.28 -12.25 -18.57
N VAL A 9 -10.74 -11.33 -19.37
CA VAL A 9 -10.96 -9.87 -19.21
C VAL A 9 -12.43 -9.47 -19.41
N ASN A 10 -13.20 -10.26 -20.16
CA ASN A 10 -14.64 -10.05 -20.39
C ASN A 10 -15.56 -10.70 -19.33
N THR A 11 -15.00 -11.42 -18.35
CA THR A 11 -15.79 -11.90 -17.21
C THR A 11 -15.93 -10.80 -16.16
N SER A 12 -17.17 -10.55 -15.73
CA SER A 12 -17.59 -9.47 -14.82
C SER A 12 -16.75 -9.33 -13.54
N HIS A 13 -16.09 -10.39 -13.08
CA HIS A 13 -15.25 -10.39 -11.88
C HIS A 13 -13.91 -9.65 -12.01
N LEU A 14 -13.29 -9.63 -13.21
CA LEU A 14 -12.02 -8.90 -13.39
C LEU A 14 -12.22 -7.39 -13.53
N CYS A 15 -13.39 -6.96 -14.00
CA CYS A 15 -13.70 -5.55 -14.19
C CYS A 15 -13.59 -4.76 -12.87
N SER A 16 -13.99 -5.37 -11.74
CA SER A 16 -13.91 -4.74 -10.42
C SER A 16 -12.47 -4.69 -9.87
N CYS A 17 -11.67 -5.75 -10.06
CA CYS A 17 -10.27 -5.76 -9.62
C CYS A 17 -9.39 -4.75 -10.37
N LEU A 18 -9.72 -4.45 -11.63
CA LEU A 18 -9.00 -3.45 -12.42
C LEU A 18 -9.12 -2.01 -11.87
N LEU A 19 -10.09 -1.74 -10.98
CA LEU A 19 -10.21 -0.44 -10.32
C LEU A 19 -9.05 -0.17 -9.35
N TYR A 20 -8.39 -1.22 -8.85
CA TYR A 20 -7.34 -1.12 -7.85
C TYR A 20 -5.93 -1.01 -8.45
N PHE A 21 -5.80 -1.09 -9.77
CA PHE A 21 -4.50 -1.01 -10.45
C PHE A 21 -4.25 0.34 -11.11
N HIS A 22 -3.00 0.76 -11.15
CA HIS A 22 -2.57 1.94 -11.92
C HIS A 22 -2.86 1.75 -13.42
N ARG A 23 -3.23 2.84 -14.12
CA ARG A 23 -3.73 2.81 -15.51
C ARG A 23 -2.87 2.03 -16.53
N PRO A 24 -1.52 2.13 -16.53
CA PRO A 24 -0.65 1.34 -17.39
C PRO A 24 -0.74 -0.16 -17.12
N VAL A 25 -0.82 -0.57 -15.85
CA VAL A 25 -1.00 -1.98 -15.46
C VAL A 25 -2.36 -2.49 -15.95
N VAL A 26 -3.42 -1.70 -15.77
CA VAL A 26 -4.76 -1.99 -16.31
C VAL A 26 -4.74 -2.13 -17.83
N LYS A 27 -4.05 -1.24 -18.53
CA LYS A 27 -3.97 -1.25 -20.00
C LYS A 27 -3.29 -2.53 -20.48
N SER A 28 -2.13 -2.88 -19.93
CA SER A 28 -1.43 -4.12 -20.26
C SER A 28 -2.29 -5.35 -19.96
N LEU A 29 -2.93 -5.42 -18.78
CA LEU A 29 -3.85 -6.52 -18.45
C LEU A 29 -5.03 -6.63 -19.43
N LYS A 30 -5.55 -5.51 -19.93
CA LYS A 30 -6.67 -5.51 -20.90
C LYS A 30 -6.23 -5.93 -22.31
N GLU A 31 -5.04 -5.51 -22.74
CA GLU A 31 -4.56 -5.71 -24.11
C GLU A 31 -3.87 -7.07 -24.30
N THR A 32 -3.01 -7.46 -23.36
CA THR A 32 -2.19 -8.68 -23.48
C THR A 32 -2.63 -9.78 -22.52
N GLY A 33 -3.39 -9.44 -21.48
CA GLY A 33 -3.76 -10.37 -20.41
C GLY A 33 -2.60 -10.69 -19.46
N LEU A 34 -1.46 -10.02 -19.61
CA LEU A 34 -0.24 -10.25 -18.85
C LEU A 34 0.42 -8.91 -18.50
N VAL A 35 1.05 -8.86 -17.33
CA VAL A 35 1.97 -7.77 -16.96
C VAL A 35 3.30 -8.44 -16.70
N GLU A 36 4.23 -8.25 -17.63
CA GLU A 36 5.59 -8.78 -17.48
C GLU A 36 6.20 -8.19 -16.20
N PRO A 37 6.84 -9.02 -15.36
CA PRO A 37 7.58 -8.52 -14.22
C PRO A 37 8.67 -7.56 -14.65
N GLU A 38 8.84 -6.48 -13.90
CA GLU A 38 9.80 -5.43 -14.19
C GLU A 38 10.74 -5.21 -13.01
N LEU A 39 12.02 -4.99 -13.30
CA LEU A 39 13.00 -4.59 -12.30
C LEU A 39 13.08 -3.05 -12.24
N PHE A 40 12.96 -2.53 -11.03
CA PHE A 40 13.18 -1.13 -10.71
C PHE A 40 14.48 -1.03 -9.95
N GLU A 41 15.43 -0.23 -10.48
CA GLU A 41 16.75 -0.06 -9.88
C GLU A 41 16.69 0.69 -8.55
N GLU A 42 15.73 1.61 -8.42
CA GLU A 42 15.58 2.45 -7.24
C GLU A 42 14.10 2.80 -7.05
N VAL A 43 13.59 2.49 -5.86
CA VAL A 43 12.27 2.89 -5.36
C VAL A 43 12.39 3.22 -3.88
N THR A 44 11.45 3.97 -3.32
CA THR A 44 11.33 4.12 -1.87
C THR A 44 10.04 3.48 -1.39
N ILE A 45 10.16 2.57 -0.43
CA ILE A 45 9.07 1.83 0.17
C ILE A 45 8.82 2.35 1.58
N TYR A 46 7.55 2.60 1.88
CA TYR A 46 7.00 2.94 3.17
C TYR A 46 6.18 1.77 3.71
N PHE A 47 6.40 1.42 4.97
CA PHE A 47 5.54 0.56 5.77
C PHE A 47 5.11 1.29 7.03
N SER A 48 3.86 1.10 7.42
CA SER A 48 3.43 1.45 8.77
C SER A 48 2.51 0.43 9.40
N ASP A 49 2.59 0.34 10.73
CA ASP A 49 1.73 -0.48 11.58
C ASP A 49 1.19 0.34 12.76
N ILE A 50 0.05 -0.07 13.32
CA ILE A 50 -0.54 0.55 14.51
C ILE A 50 0.06 -0.09 15.76
N VAL A 51 0.74 0.72 16.57
CA VAL A 51 1.38 0.23 17.79
C VAL A 51 0.33 -0.26 18.79
N GLY A 52 0.44 -1.52 19.18
CA GLY A 52 -0.46 -2.12 20.17
C GLY A 52 -1.85 -2.44 19.62
N PHE A 53 -2.03 -2.52 18.30
CA PHE A 53 -3.31 -2.84 17.65
C PHE A 53 -4.01 -4.07 18.25
N THR A 54 -3.26 -5.15 18.51
CA THR A 54 -3.80 -6.37 19.15
C THR A 54 -4.41 -6.09 20.53
N THR A 55 -3.79 -5.20 21.31
CA THR A 55 -4.30 -4.80 22.63
C THR A 55 -5.54 -3.93 22.47
N LEU A 56 -5.52 -2.97 21.55
CA LEU A 56 -6.67 -2.11 21.26
C LEU A 56 -7.90 -2.92 20.84
N CYS A 57 -7.72 -3.94 20.01
CA CYS A 57 -8.76 -4.88 19.60
C CYS A 57 -9.37 -5.68 20.75
N LYS A 58 -8.67 -5.86 21.90
CA LYS A 58 -9.23 -6.54 23.07
C LYS A 58 -10.24 -5.68 23.83
N TYR A 59 -10.12 -4.37 23.74
CA TYR A 59 -10.98 -3.41 24.45
C TYR A 59 -12.06 -2.79 23.57
N SER A 60 -12.08 -3.15 22.29
CA SER A 60 -12.97 -2.58 21.28
C SER A 60 -13.85 -3.67 20.69
N THR A 61 -15.10 -3.33 20.37
CA THR A 61 -15.95 -4.21 19.60
C THR A 61 -15.44 -4.33 18.15
N PRO A 62 -15.75 -5.41 17.42
CA PRO A 62 -15.33 -5.55 16.02
C PRO A 62 -15.79 -4.38 15.12
N MET A 63 -16.95 -3.79 15.38
CA MET A 63 -17.43 -2.63 14.62
C MET A 63 -16.60 -1.38 14.90
N GLU A 64 -16.23 -1.14 16.16
CA GLU A 64 -15.37 0.00 16.53
C GLU A 64 -13.96 -0.13 15.95
N VAL A 65 -13.42 -1.35 15.86
CA VAL A 65 -12.13 -1.60 15.19
C VAL A 65 -12.22 -1.27 13.70
N VAL A 66 -13.31 -1.70 13.04
CA VAL A 66 -13.54 -1.41 11.62
C VAL A 66 -13.68 0.09 11.39
N ASP A 67 -14.46 0.78 12.22
CA ASP A 67 -14.65 2.24 12.12
C ASP A 67 -13.33 3.00 12.34
N MET A 68 -12.53 2.59 13.32
CA MET A 68 -11.19 3.14 13.56
C MET A 68 -10.28 2.98 12.33
N LEU A 69 -10.16 1.77 11.80
CA LEU A 69 -9.30 1.50 10.64
C LEU A 69 -9.77 2.29 9.42
N ASN A 70 -11.09 2.37 9.20
CA ASN A 70 -11.65 3.17 8.11
C ASN A 70 -11.32 4.65 8.26
N ASP A 71 -11.41 5.23 9.46
CA ASP A 71 -11.08 6.64 9.68
C ASP A 71 -9.59 6.92 9.44
N ILE A 72 -8.70 6.06 9.95
CA ILE A 72 -7.25 6.21 9.78
C ILE A 72 -6.90 6.10 8.29
N TYR A 73 -7.26 5.00 7.64
CA TYR A 73 -6.83 4.74 6.27
C TYR A 73 -7.52 5.64 5.25
N LYS A 74 -8.74 6.13 5.51
CA LYS A 74 -9.36 7.13 4.64
C LYS A 74 -8.58 8.44 4.65
N ASN A 75 -8.08 8.86 5.81
CA ASN A 75 -7.24 10.06 5.90
C ASN A 75 -5.86 9.83 5.29
N PHE A 76 -5.27 8.64 5.47
CA PHE A 76 -4.02 8.30 4.80
C PHE A 76 -4.20 8.34 3.28
N ASP A 77 -5.25 7.70 2.76
CA ASP A 77 -5.56 7.70 1.32
C ASP A 77 -5.76 9.14 0.79
N HIS A 78 -6.39 10.03 1.57
CA HIS A 78 -6.49 11.44 1.22
C HIS A 78 -5.13 12.15 1.17
N ILE A 79 -4.22 11.85 2.10
CA ILE A 79 -2.85 12.38 2.08
C ILE A 79 -2.12 11.86 0.84
N LEU A 80 -2.24 10.57 0.52
CA LEU A 80 -1.62 9.94 -0.65
C LEU A 80 -1.99 10.64 -1.95
N ASP A 81 -3.23 11.14 -2.10
CA ASP A 81 -3.69 11.86 -3.30
C ASP A 81 -2.86 13.13 -3.60
N HIS A 82 -2.10 13.64 -2.62
CA HIS A 82 -1.24 14.81 -2.77
C HIS A 82 0.23 14.49 -3.12
N HIS A 83 0.62 13.21 -3.16
CA HIS A 83 2.00 12.75 -3.37
C HIS A 83 2.10 11.81 -4.58
N ASP A 84 3.26 11.75 -5.25
CA ASP A 84 3.51 10.82 -6.37
C ASP A 84 3.83 9.42 -5.83
N VAL A 85 2.81 8.73 -5.31
CA VAL A 85 2.94 7.45 -4.61
C VAL A 85 1.91 6.43 -5.08
N TYR A 86 2.19 5.14 -4.85
CA TYR A 86 1.33 4.02 -5.17
C TYR A 86 1.09 3.17 -3.92
N LYS A 87 -0.19 3.00 -3.56
CA LYS A 87 -0.61 2.11 -2.46
C LYS A 87 -0.53 0.66 -2.91
N VAL A 88 0.20 -0.16 -2.16
CA VAL A 88 0.31 -1.60 -2.41
C VAL A 88 -0.74 -2.34 -1.58
N GLU A 89 -1.46 -3.26 -2.20
CA GLU A 89 -2.39 -4.12 -1.47
C GLU A 89 -1.62 -5.11 -0.58
N THR A 90 -1.84 -5.03 0.72
CA THR A 90 -1.25 -5.89 1.75
C THR A 90 -2.29 -6.83 2.38
N ILE A 91 -1.81 -7.80 3.15
CA ILE A 91 -2.64 -8.63 4.02
C ILE A 91 -2.50 -8.07 5.44
N GLY A 92 -3.61 -7.81 6.12
CA GLY A 92 -3.61 -7.33 7.51
C GLY A 92 -3.80 -5.81 7.64
N ASP A 93 -3.24 -5.26 8.71
CA ASP A 93 -3.24 -3.85 9.12
C ASP A 93 -1.98 -3.07 8.70
N ALA A 94 -1.01 -3.76 8.11
CA ALA A 94 0.16 -3.11 7.54
C ALA A 94 -0.24 -2.21 6.36
N TYR A 95 0.12 -0.94 6.41
CA TYR A 95 -0.11 0.02 5.34
C TYR A 95 1.17 0.21 4.54
N MET A 96 1.17 -0.26 3.28
CA MET A 96 2.35 -0.22 2.41
C MET A 96 2.15 0.72 1.24
N VAL A 97 3.12 1.61 1.04
CA VAL A 97 3.13 2.60 -0.04
C VAL A 97 4.50 2.63 -0.67
N VAL A 98 4.58 2.90 -1.96
CA VAL A 98 5.84 2.97 -2.70
C VAL A 98 5.83 4.13 -3.68
N SER A 99 6.98 4.75 -3.89
CA SER A 99 7.19 5.70 -4.99
C SER A 99 8.35 5.26 -5.87
N GLY A 100 8.39 5.74 -7.11
CA GLY A 100 9.32 5.29 -8.15
C GLY A 100 8.81 4.10 -8.97
N LEU A 101 7.63 3.56 -8.60
CA LEU A 101 6.88 2.59 -9.39
C LEU A 101 5.37 2.82 -9.22
N PRO A 102 4.53 2.33 -10.16
CA PRO A 102 4.89 1.66 -11.42
C PRO A 102 5.52 2.61 -12.45
N LYS A 103 5.49 3.93 -12.19
CA LYS A 103 6.17 4.94 -13.00
C LYS A 103 7.41 5.45 -12.28
N ARG A 104 8.57 5.36 -12.93
CA ARG A 104 9.82 5.95 -12.43
C ARG A 104 9.71 7.47 -12.39
N ASN A 105 10.17 8.09 -11.31
CA ASN A 105 10.13 9.54 -11.10
C ASN A 105 11.50 10.15 -10.72
N GLY A 106 12.60 9.43 -11.02
CA GLY A 106 13.96 9.82 -10.64
C GLY A 106 14.10 9.87 -9.12
N ASN A 107 14.98 10.69 -8.56
CA ASN A 107 15.19 10.75 -7.10
C ASN A 107 14.02 11.33 -6.29
N ARG A 108 12.89 11.66 -6.93
CA ARG A 108 11.72 12.21 -6.24
C ARG A 108 11.01 11.18 -5.38
N HIS A 109 11.14 9.89 -5.68
CA HIS A 109 10.51 8.82 -4.88
C HIS A 109 10.77 8.93 -3.38
N ALA A 110 12.01 9.25 -3.00
CA ALA A 110 12.40 9.39 -1.60
C ALA A 110 11.81 10.65 -0.97
N VAL A 111 11.70 11.73 -1.74
CA VAL A 111 11.12 13.00 -1.30
C VAL A 111 9.62 12.84 -1.08
N ASP A 112 8.89 12.31 -2.05
CA ASP A 112 7.45 12.07 -1.97
C ASP A 112 7.10 11.17 -0.78
N ILE A 113 7.82 10.06 -0.58
CA ILE A 113 7.58 9.17 0.57
C ILE A 113 7.90 9.84 1.91
N SER A 114 9.00 10.61 1.97
CA SER A 114 9.37 11.30 3.21
C SER A 114 8.36 12.40 3.57
N MET A 115 7.89 13.18 2.60
CA MET A 115 6.86 14.21 2.81
C MET A 115 5.54 13.59 3.22
N MET A 116 5.09 12.55 2.51
CA MET A 116 3.90 11.78 2.86
C MET A 116 3.96 11.24 4.30
N ALA A 117 5.12 10.69 4.72
CA ALA A 117 5.30 10.18 6.07
C ALA A 117 5.17 11.28 7.14
N LEU A 118 5.68 12.48 6.87
CA LEU A 118 5.54 13.63 7.77
C LEU A 118 4.10 14.10 7.88
N ASP A 119 3.36 14.16 6.76
CA ASP A 119 1.95 14.52 6.75
C ASP A 119 1.10 13.51 7.53
N ILE A 120 1.37 12.21 7.35
CA ILE A 120 0.73 11.12 8.10
C ILE A 120 1.01 11.27 9.60
N LEU A 121 2.26 11.53 10.00
CA LEU A 121 2.63 11.74 11.40
C LEU A 121 1.93 12.97 12.00
N SER A 122 1.83 14.06 11.23
CA SER A 122 1.12 15.27 11.65
C SER A 122 -0.36 15.00 11.88
N PHE A 123 -1.00 14.24 10.99
CA PHE A 123 -2.40 13.83 11.14
C PHE A 123 -2.59 12.98 12.40
N MET A 124 -1.75 11.95 12.59
CA MET A 124 -1.84 11.05 13.74
C MET A 124 -1.64 11.78 15.08
N GLY A 125 -0.86 12.86 15.12
CA GLY A 125 -0.70 13.69 16.31
C GLY A 125 -1.98 14.41 16.77
N SER A 126 -2.99 14.50 15.90
CA SER A 126 -4.30 15.10 16.20
C SER A 126 -5.46 14.09 16.15
N PHE A 127 -5.16 12.82 15.85
CA PHE A 127 -6.17 11.80 15.70
C PHE A 127 -6.65 11.29 17.06
N GLU A 128 -7.97 11.25 17.26
CA GLU A 128 -8.59 10.72 18.48
C GLU A 128 -9.58 9.61 18.15
N LEU A 129 -9.55 8.54 18.95
CA LEU A 129 -10.50 7.44 18.84
C LEU A 129 -11.86 7.86 19.37
N ARG A 130 -12.88 7.77 18.52
CA ARG A 130 -14.28 8.10 18.87
C ARG A 130 -14.80 7.29 20.06
N HIS A 131 -14.44 6.01 20.14
CA HIS A 131 -14.90 5.08 21.18
C HIS A 131 -14.00 5.05 22.42
N LEU A 132 -12.77 5.58 22.34
CA LEU A 132 -11.80 5.65 23.44
C LEU A 132 -11.12 7.04 23.47
N PRO A 133 -11.87 8.10 23.81
CA PRO A 133 -11.34 9.46 23.80
C PRO A 133 -10.18 9.60 24.80
N GLY A 134 -9.13 10.31 24.39
CA GLY A 134 -7.93 10.53 25.20
C GLY A 134 -6.91 9.39 25.20
N LEU A 135 -7.19 8.25 24.53
CA LEU A 135 -6.18 7.23 24.29
C LEU A 135 -5.42 7.56 22.99
N PRO A 136 -4.13 7.93 23.05
CA PRO A 136 -3.37 8.24 21.85
C PRO A 136 -3.13 6.98 21.02
N VAL A 137 -3.30 7.12 19.70
CA VAL A 137 -2.95 6.08 18.73
C VAL A 137 -1.60 6.40 18.12
N TRP A 138 -0.67 5.47 18.27
CA TRP A 138 0.67 5.59 17.71
C TRP A 138 0.81 4.71 16.49
N ILE A 139 1.50 5.21 15.48
CA ILE A 139 1.93 4.42 14.33
C ILE A 139 3.44 4.28 14.35
N ARG A 140 3.93 3.15 13.84
CA ARG A 140 5.34 2.91 13.59
C ARG A 140 5.56 3.00 12.10
N ILE A 141 6.65 3.64 11.67
CA ILE A 141 6.96 3.86 10.25
C ILE A 141 8.34 3.31 9.94
N GLY A 142 8.43 2.51 8.89
CA GLY A 142 9.69 2.06 8.29
C GLY A 142 9.78 2.52 6.84
N ILE A 143 10.91 3.14 6.48
CA ILE A 143 11.15 3.62 5.12
C ILE A 143 12.51 3.11 4.65
N HIS A 144 12.56 2.53 3.47
CA HIS A 144 13.83 2.12 2.86
C HIS A 144 13.80 2.33 1.34
N SER A 145 14.97 2.66 0.78
CA SER A 145 15.14 2.81 -0.67
C SER A 145 16.09 1.77 -1.22
N GLY A 146 15.81 1.28 -2.42
CA GLY A 146 16.69 0.38 -3.15
C GLY A 146 15.95 -0.34 -4.29
N PRO A 147 16.60 -1.35 -4.91
CA PRO A 147 16.03 -2.06 -6.04
C PRO A 147 14.90 -3.03 -5.63
N CYS A 148 13.88 -3.14 -6.47
CA CYS A 148 12.84 -4.16 -6.31
C CYS A 148 12.33 -4.68 -7.66
N ALA A 149 11.82 -5.91 -7.67
CA ALA A 149 11.03 -6.43 -8.78
C ALA A 149 9.54 -6.22 -8.49
N ALA A 150 8.77 -5.82 -9.49
CA ALA A 150 7.32 -5.68 -9.37
C ALA A 150 6.58 -6.36 -10.53
N GLY A 151 5.42 -6.93 -10.26
CA GLY A 151 4.64 -7.64 -11.27
C GLY A 151 3.27 -8.07 -10.77
N VAL A 152 2.41 -8.53 -11.68
CA VAL A 152 1.08 -9.03 -11.30
C VAL A 152 1.13 -10.54 -11.04
N VAL A 153 0.73 -10.95 -9.84
CA VAL A 153 0.68 -12.35 -9.42
C VAL A 153 -0.77 -12.80 -9.24
N GLY A 154 -1.08 -14.00 -9.74
CA GLY A 154 -2.40 -14.62 -9.62
C GLY A 154 -3.29 -14.37 -10.83
N ILE A 155 -4.05 -15.40 -11.21
CA ILE A 155 -4.95 -15.35 -12.38
C ILE A 155 -6.38 -14.97 -11.99
N LYS A 156 -6.86 -15.53 -10.87
CA LYS A 156 -8.25 -15.34 -10.40
C LYS A 156 -8.44 -14.06 -9.57
N MET A 157 -7.44 -13.74 -8.76
CA MET A 157 -7.34 -12.49 -8.00
C MET A 157 -5.94 -11.92 -8.25
N PRO A 158 -5.73 -11.22 -9.37
CA PRO A 158 -4.44 -10.60 -9.66
C PRO A 158 -4.11 -9.60 -8.56
N ARG A 159 -2.84 -9.54 -8.15
CA ARG A 159 -2.30 -8.53 -7.22
C ARG A 159 -0.99 -8.00 -7.76
N TYR A 160 -0.78 -6.70 -7.66
CA TYR A 160 0.47 -6.06 -8.03
C TYR A 160 1.42 -6.18 -6.85
N CYS A 161 2.36 -7.11 -6.94
CA CYS A 161 3.25 -7.49 -5.84
C CYS A 161 4.65 -6.94 -6.09
N LEU A 162 5.31 -6.55 -5.00
CA LEU A 162 6.71 -6.16 -4.97
C LEU A 162 7.52 -7.26 -4.29
N PHE A 163 8.72 -7.51 -4.81
CA PHE A 163 9.65 -8.50 -4.31
C PHE A 163 11.06 -7.93 -4.27
N GLY A 164 11.86 -8.40 -3.32
CA GLY A 164 13.25 -8.02 -3.18
C GLY A 164 13.61 -7.65 -1.75
N ASP A 165 14.91 -7.56 -1.49
CA ASP A 165 15.43 -7.27 -0.16
C ASP A 165 15.04 -5.89 0.34
N THR A 166 14.83 -4.92 -0.56
CA THR A 166 14.34 -3.58 -0.19
C THR A 166 12.98 -3.62 0.50
N VAL A 167 12.06 -4.51 0.07
CA VAL A 167 10.75 -4.70 0.70
C VAL A 167 10.92 -5.25 2.13
N ASN A 168 11.75 -6.29 2.27
CA ASN A 168 12.02 -6.92 3.56
C ASN A 168 12.71 -5.97 4.53
N THR A 169 13.68 -5.17 4.05
CA THR A 169 14.38 -4.18 4.86
C THR A 169 13.45 -3.06 5.31
N ALA A 170 12.57 -2.55 4.44
CA ALA A 170 11.57 -1.56 4.82
C ALA A 170 10.63 -2.09 5.92
N SER A 171 10.14 -3.33 5.78
CA SER A 171 9.31 -3.99 6.79
C SER A 171 10.06 -4.23 8.11
N ARG A 172 11.37 -4.56 8.07
CA ARG A 172 12.19 -4.65 9.28
C ARG A 172 12.37 -3.29 9.94
N MET A 173 12.64 -2.24 9.16
CA MET A 173 12.76 -0.87 9.69
C MET A 173 11.47 -0.42 10.39
N GLU A 174 10.31 -0.84 9.89
CA GLU A 174 9.04 -0.65 10.58
C GLU A 174 9.05 -1.47 11.87
N SER A 175 9.06 -2.80 11.80
CA SER A 175 8.91 -3.68 12.98
C SER A 175 9.98 -3.54 14.07
N THR A 176 11.18 -3.06 13.75
CA THR A 176 12.28 -2.83 14.71
C THR A 176 12.48 -1.36 15.09
N GLY A 177 11.69 -0.43 14.54
CA GLY A 177 11.67 0.94 15.04
C GLY A 177 11.36 0.93 16.53
N LEU A 178 11.95 1.83 17.33
CA LEU A 178 11.67 1.94 18.77
C LEU A 178 10.48 2.86 19.02
#